data_AF-A0A200PLL9-F1
#
_entry.id   AF-A0A200PLL9-F1
#
_cell.length_a   1.000
_cell.length_b   1.000
_cell.length_c   1.000
_cell.angle_alpha   90.00
_cell.angle_beta   90.00
_cell.angle_gamma   90.00
#
_symmetry.space_group_name_H-M   'P 1'
#
loop_
_entity.id
_entity.type
_entity.pdbx_description
1 polymer ?
#
loop_
_entity_poly.entity_id
_entity_poly.type
_entity_poly.pdbx_seq_one_letter_code
_entity_poly.pdbx_strand_id
1 'polypeptide(L)'
;MSKQSYIVCCCFRRMFKLRVAEPPEKIKTVFNQYSDNGYMTVDQLQTFLMEHQGEKNVSKEDAQKIIDDLKHLHNIFHRKGLHLEAFFKFLFSDSNPPLLAKVSQDMNAPLSHYFIYTGHNSYLTGNQLSSDCSVVPIIKALQKGVRVIELDLWPNSSKDDVHVLHGRTLTTPVTLIKCLSSIKEYAFCASPYPLVITLEDHLTPKLRAKVAEMLTQTFEDMLFFPESECLEEFPSPEALKHRILISAKPPKVYVEGRNFKDKGKDLHEDEASGKEVLEFKTELEADDSVRSENNEEDEDVEDGCENQLGASEYKRLIAIHVNKRKGEITVSLKVDPDKVGRLSLSELVLEKATESHGTDLIRFTQRNLLRVYPKSTRVDSSNFDPMIGWMHGAQMVAFNMQGHGKLLWLMQGMFRSNGGCGYVKKPDFLMTVDQRNRIFNPEAELPVKKTLKVTVYMGDGWSTDFKKTHFDAYSPPDFYVKMRIAGVPADVTKKKTKILEDDSMPVWDEEFLFPLTVPELALLRIRVLDYDDVSVKDDFGGQTCLPVWELRSGIRAVPLYDSEGEKFKSVKLLMRFEFV
;
A
#
# COMPACT_ATOMS: atom_id res chain seq x y z
N MET A 1 -13.55 -37.21 -23.23
CA MET A 1 -13.04 -36.69 -21.93
C MET A 1 -11.61 -37.18 -21.75
N SER A 2 -10.66 -36.27 -21.54
CA SER A 2 -9.28 -36.62 -21.21
C SER A 2 -9.21 -37.13 -19.76
N LYS A 3 -8.31 -38.07 -19.46
CA LYS A 3 -8.09 -38.59 -18.10
C LYS A 3 -6.69 -38.20 -17.63
N GLN A 4 -6.56 -37.86 -16.36
CA GLN A 4 -5.28 -37.57 -15.71
C GLN A 4 -4.86 -38.73 -14.80
N SER A 5 -3.64 -39.26 -15.00
CA SER A 5 -3.07 -40.35 -14.17
C SER A 5 -2.05 -39.86 -13.14
N TYR A 6 -2.22 -40.18 -11.86
CA TYR A 6 -1.21 -39.94 -10.81
C TYR A 6 -0.57 -41.26 -10.40
N ILE A 7 0.75 -41.29 -10.20
CA ILE A 7 1.48 -42.50 -9.81
C ILE A 7 1.53 -42.54 -8.28
N VAL A 8 0.97 -43.60 -7.70
CA VAL A 8 1.00 -43.87 -6.26
C VAL A 8 1.83 -45.13 -6.03
N CYS A 9 2.81 -45.08 -5.13
CA CYS A 9 3.65 -46.22 -4.74
C CYS A 9 4.17 -47.08 -5.91
N CYS A 10 5.17 -46.56 -6.63
CA CYS A 10 5.99 -47.20 -7.67
C CYS A 10 5.28 -47.69 -8.94
N CYS A 11 4.06 -48.25 -8.87
CA CYS A 11 3.37 -48.89 -10.00
C CYS A 11 1.85 -48.66 -10.06
N PHE A 12 1.19 -48.17 -9.01
CA PHE A 12 -0.26 -47.96 -9.03
C PHE A 12 -0.60 -46.61 -9.64
N ARG A 13 -1.69 -46.55 -10.43
CA ARG A 13 -2.15 -45.31 -11.06
C ARG A 13 -3.57 -44.98 -10.61
N ARG A 14 -3.74 -43.81 -9.99
CA ARG A 14 -5.06 -43.21 -9.78
C ARG A 14 -5.45 -42.40 -11.02
N MET A 15 -6.69 -42.55 -11.46
CA MET A 15 -7.19 -41.90 -12.68
C MET A 15 -8.32 -40.94 -12.34
N PHE A 16 -8.16 -39.68 -12.71
CA PHE A 16 -9.14 -38.63 -12.52
C PHE A 16 -9.65 -38.10 -13.85
N LYS A 17 -10.88 -37.59 -13.85
CA LYS A 17 -11.46 -36.95 -15.03
C LYS A 17 -10.85 -35.55 -15.16
N LEU A 18 -10.21 -35.26 -16.29
CA LEU A 18 -9.82 -33.88 -16.60
C LEU A 18 -11.09 -33.15 -17.05
N ARG A 19 -11.53 -32.17 -16.26
CA ARG A 19 -12.61 -31.27 -16.68
C ARG A 19 -12.07 -30.27 -17.71
N VAL A 20 -12.96 -29.77 -18.54
CA VAL A 20 -12.73 -28.56 -19.33
C VAL A 20 -13.54 -27.47 -18.62
N ALA A 21 -13.03 -26.25 -18.57
CA ALA A 21 -13.79 -25.13 -18.00
C ALA A 21 -15.12 -25.00 -18.75
N GLU A 22 -16.22 -25.29 -18.05
CA GLU A 22 -17.57 -25.14 -18.55
C GLU A 22 -18.26 -24.02 -17.74
N PRO A 23 -19.15 -23.22 -18.37
CA PRO A 23 -19.89 -22.20 -17.65
C PRO A 23 -20.74 -22.81 -16.52
N PRO A 24 -20.66 -22.31 -15.28
CA PRO A 24 -21.56 -22.72 -14.19
C PRO A 24 -23.04 -22.50 -14.54
N GLU A 25 -23.95 -23.27 -13.94
CA GLU A 25 -25.40 -23.17 -14.22
C GLU A 25 -25.97 -21.77 -13.94
N LYS A 26 -25.46 -21.08 -12.91
CA LYS A 26 -25.83 -19.69 -12.64
C LYS A 26 -25.41 -18.76 -13.79
N ILE A 27 -24.26 -18.99 -14.41
CA ILE A 27 -23.78 -18.21 -15.58
C ILE A 27 -24.62 -18.52 -16.82
N LYS A 28 -24.97 -19.79 -17.05
CA LYS A 28 -25.90 -20.18 -18.13
C LYS A 28 -27.25 -19.50 -17.98
N THR A 29 -27.77 -19.46 -16.76
CA THR A 29 -29.03 -18.77 -16.43
C THR A 29 -28.95 -17.28 -16.75
N VAL A 30 -27.88 -16.61 -16.35
CA VAL A 30 -27.66 -15.20 -16.67
C VAL A 30 -27.56 -15.00 -18.19
N PHE A 31 -26.80 -15.82 -18.91
CA PHE A 31 -26.73 -15.72 -20.37
C PHE A 31 -28.12 -15.85 -21.03
N ASN A 32 -28.92 -16.82 -20.60
CA ASN A 32 -30.26 -17.06 -21.14
C ASN A 32 -31.25 -15.92 -20.83
N GLN A 33 -31.04 -15.15 -19.76
CA GLN A 33 -31.87 -13.97 -19.46
C GLN A 33 -31.67 -12.82 -20.44
N TYR A 34 -30.48 -12.73 -21.04
CA TYR A 34 -30.09 -11.65 -21.95
C TYR A 34 -29.83 -12.17 -23.37
N SER A 35 -30.34 -13.34 -23.75
CA SER A 35 -30.14 -13.89 -25.10
C SER A 35 -31.40 -14.54 -25.64
N ASP A 36 -31.53 -14.53 -26.97
CA ASP A 36 -32.62 -15.19 -27.68
C ASP A 36 -32.04 -16.29 -28.58
N ASN A 37 -32.69 -17.45 -28.58
CA ASN A 37 -32.30 -18.60 -29.42
C ASN A 37 -30.81 -18.99 -29.26
N GLY A 38 -30.23 -18.78 -28.08
CA GLY A 38 -28.83 -19.10 -27.77
C GLY A 38 -27.80 -18.06 -28.23
N TYR A 39 -28.24 -16.87 -28.66
CA TYR A 39 -27.36 -15.78 -29.09
C TYR A 39 -27.72 -14.46 -28.41
N MET A 40 -26.70 -13.76 -27.93
CA MET A 40 -26.79 -12.41 -27.39
C MET A 40 -26.38 -11.41 -28.47
N THR A 41 -27.30 -10.54 -28.84
CA THR A 41 -27.06 -9.42 -29.77
C THR A 41 -26.23 -8.31 -29.09
N VAL A 42 -25.78 -7.33 -29.88
CA VAL A 42 -25.05 -6.15 -29.37
C VAL A 42 -25.89 -5.37 -28.36
N ASP A 43 -27.17 -5.16 -28.69
CA ASP A 43 -28.12 -4.44 -27.84
C ASP A 43 -28.38 -5.19 -26.51
N GLN A 44 -28.48 -6.51 -26.58
CA GLN A 44 -28.62 -7.35 -25.39
C GLN A 44 -27.35 -7.38 -24.54
N LEU A 45 -26.17 -7.42 -25.16
CA LEU A 45 -24.91 -7.32 -24.43
C LEU A 45 -24.78 -5.96 -23.74
N GLN A 46 -25.13 -4.87 -24.42
CA GLN A 46 -25.18 -3.53 -23.82
C GLN A 46 -26.11 -3.52 -22.60
N THR A 47 -27.29 -4.11 -22.73
CA THR A 47 -28.27 -4.24 -21.63
C THR A 47 -27.69 -5.04 -20.46
N PHE A 48 -27.05 -6.19 -20.73
CA PHE A 48 -26.34 -6.99 -19.72
C PHE A 48 -25.26 -6.18 -18.99
N LEU A 49 -24.46 -5.40 -19.73
CA LEU A 49 -23.40 -4.57 -19.17
C LEU A 49 -23.98 -3.49 -18.23
N MET A 50 -25.10 -2.88 -18.59
CA MET A 50 -25.74 -1.86 -17.76
C MET A 50 -26.46 -2.46 -16.55
N GLU A 51 -27.29 -3.48 -16.75
CA GLU A 51 -28.20 -4.01 -15.72
C GLU A 51 -27.52 -5.02 -14.79
N HIS A 52 -26.71 -5.94 -15.33
CA HIS A 52 -26.09 -7.01 -14.55
C HIS A 52 -24.66 -6.68 -14.12
N GLN A 53 -23.89 -5.99 -14.97
CA GLN A 53 -22.52 -5.56 -14.65
C GLN A 53 -22.45 -4.20 -13.95
N GLY A 54 -23.56 -3.45 -13.92
CA GLY A 54 -23.62 -2.12 -13.29
C GLY A 54 -22.72 -1.09 -13.97
N GLU A 55 -22.35 -1.30 -15.24
CA GLU A 55 -21.57 -0.35 -16.02
C GLU A 55 -22.42 0.88 -16.36
N LYS A 56 -21.84 2.06 -16.25
CA LYS A 56 -22.52 3.32 -16.56
C LYS A 56 -22.10 3.81 -17.94
N ASN A 57 -23.06 4.37 -18.69
CA ASN A 57 -22.82 5.03 -19.99
C ASN A 57 -22.16 4.13 -21.05
N VAL A 58 -22.47 2.82 -21.05
CA VAL A 58 -21.96 1.90 -22.07
C VAL A 58 -22.61 2.21 -23.42
N SER A 59 -21.81 2.53 -24.42
CA SER A 59 -22.29 2.77 -25.79
C SER A 59 -22.50 1.45 -26.54
N LYS A 60 -23.23 1.50 -27.67
CA LYS A 60 -23.36 0.32 -28.55
C LYS A 60 -22.02 -0.05 -29.17
N GLU A 61 -21.18 0.94 -29.44
CA GLU A 61 -19.83 0.79 -29.96
C GLU A 61 -18.93 0.02 -28.99
N ASP A 62 -19.05 0.28 -27.68
CA ASP A 62 -18.31 -0.47 -26.65
C ASP A 62 -18.72 -1.95 -26.62
N ALA A 63 -20.03 -2.22 -26.66
CA ALA A 63 -20.54 -3.59 -26.70
C ALA A 63 -20.14 -4.31 -28.01
N GLN A 64 -20.19 -3.60 -29.14
CA GLN A 64 -19.75 -4.12 -30.44
C GLN A 64 -18.25 -4.47 -30.42
N LYS A 65 -17.42 -3.61 -29.82
CA LYS A 65 -15.99 -3.85 -29.67
C LYS A 65 -15.70 -5.13 -28.88
N ILE A 66 -16.41 -5.37 -27.79
CA ILE A 66 -16.28 -6.63 -27.02
C ILE A 66 -16.58 -7.84 -27.90
N ILE A 67 -17.66 -7.77 -28.69
CA ILE A 67 -18.02 -8.84 -29.62
C ILE A 67 -16.93 -9.03 -30.69
N ASP A 68 -16.37 -7.95 -31.22
CA ASP A 68 -15.33 -8.00 -32.25
C ASP A 68 -14.00 -8.56 -31.75
N ASP A 69 -13.58 -8.17 -30.53
CA ASP A 69 -12.37 -8.69 -29.89
C ASP A 69 -12.45 -10.22 -29.70
N LEU A 70 -13.65 -10.74 -29.44
CA LEU A 70 -13.89 -12.19 -29.28
C LEU A 70 -13.95 -12.94 -30.61
N LYS A 71 -14.30 -12.27 -31.72
CA LYS A 71 -14.31 -12.88 -33.07
C LYS A 71 -12.91 -13.29 -33.51
N HIS A 72 -11.88 -12.53 -33.13
CA HIS A 72 -10.49 -12.85 -33.47
C HIS A 72 -9.96 -14.11 -32.77
N LEU A 73 -10.60 -14.56 -31.68
CA LEU A 73 -10.17 -15.72 -30.90
C LEU A 73 -10.67 -17.06 -31.45
N HIS A 74 -11.61 -17.10 -32.40
CA HIS A 74 -12.12 -18.35 -32.99
C HIS A 74 -12.63 -18.20 -34.45
N ASN A 75 -12.32 -19.19 -35.30
CA ASN A 75 -12.95 -19.43 -36.61
C ASN A 75 -14.45 -19.85 -36.52
N ILE A 76 -15.15 -19.53 -35.42
CA ILE A 76 -16.45 -20.10 -35.05
C ILE A 76 -17.49 -18.97 -34.89
N PHE A 77 -17.77 -18.22 -35.95
CA PHE A 77 -18.93 -17.33 -35.95
C PHE A 77 -19.78 -17.46 -37.21
N HIS A 78 -20.99 -18.00 -37.00
CA HIS A 78 -22.15 -17.65 -37.80
C HIS A 78 -22.60 -16.23 -37.46
N ARG A 79 -22.15 -15.28 -38.29
CA ARG A 79 -22.63 -13.92 -38.63
C ARG A 79 -23.58 -13.06 -37.75
N LYS A 80 -24.11 -13.42 -36.57
CA LYS A 80 -25.18 -12.60 -35.92
C LYS A 80 -25.17 -12.35 -34.40
N GLY A 81 -24.27 -12.91 -33.57
CA GLY A 81 -24.27 -12.60 -32.12
C GLY A 81 -23.30 -13.42 -31.27
N LEU A 82 -23.22 -13.11 -29.98
CA LEU A 82 -22.36 -13.75 -28.97
C LEU A 82 -23.05 -15.00 -28.41
N HIS A 83 -22.44 -16.18 -28.56
CA HIS A 83 -22.95 -17.43 -27.98
C HIS A 83 -22.37 -17.68 -26.57
N LEU A 84 -22.95 -18.61 -25.82
CA LEU A 84 -22.63 -18.88 -24.41
C LEU A 84 -21.13 -19.03 -24.11
N GLU A 85 -20.42 -19.83 -24.91
CA GLU A 85 -18.99 -20.08 -24.72
C GLU A 85 -18.14 -18.82 -24.93
N ALA A 86 -18.47 -17.99 -25.93
CA ALA A 86 -17.80 -16.71 -26.13
C ALA A 86 -18.13 -15.70 -25.03
N PHE A 87 -19.37 -15.68 -24.53
CA PHE A 87 -19.77 -14.89 -23.37
C PHE A 87 -19.01 -15.29 -22.10
N PHE A 88 -18.87 -16.59 -21.85
CA PHE A 88 -18.10 -17.10 -20.72
C PHE A 88 -16.61 -16.73 -20.81
N LYS A 89 -16.01 -16.85 -21.99
CA LYS A 89 -14.64 -16.37 -22.25
C LYS A 89 -14.47 -14.88 -22.00
N PHE A 90 -15.45 -14.07 -22.40
CA PHE A 90 -15.47 -12.64 -22.08
C PHE A 90 -15.47 -12.41 -20.57
N LEU A 91 -16.34 -13.10 -19.83
CA LEU A 91 -16.44 -12.94 -18.38
C LEU A 91 -15.12 -13.24 -17.64
N PHE A 92 -14.33 -14.20 -18.14
CA PHE A 92 -13.01 -14.58 -17.60
C PHE A 92 -11.82 -13.80 -18.18
N SER A 93 -12.05 -12.93 -19.17
CA SER A 93 -11.00 -12.18 -19.85
C SER A 93 -10.40 -11.07 -18.96
N ASP A 94 -9.17 -10.66 -19.27
CA ASP A 94 -8.55 -9.49 -18.62
C ASP A 94 -9.25 -8.16 -18.93
N SER A 95 -10.18 -8.13 -19.88
CA SER A 95 -11.05 -6.98 -20.17
C SER A 95 -12.21 -6.84 -19.17
N ASN A 96 -12.41 -7.81 -18.28
CA ASN A 96 -13.44 -7.79 -17.24
C ASN A 96 -12.87 -7.79 -15.80
N PRO A 97 -11.93 -6.89 -15.45
CA PRO A 97 -11.29 -6.87 -14.14
C PRO A 97 -12.23 -6.36 -13.04
N PRO A 98 -11.98 -6.69 -11.75
CA PRO A 98 -12.77 -6.21 -10.62
C PRO A 98 -12.56 -4.72 -10.30
N LEU A 99 -11.47 -4.13 -10.78
CA LEU A 99 -11.09 -2.72 -10.56
C LEU A 99 -10.83 -2.05 -11.90
N LEU A 100 -11.01 -0.73 -11.95
CA LEU A 100 -10.61 0.07 -13.11
C LEU A 100 -9.11 0.39 -13.04
N ALA A 101 -8.41 0.23 -14.16
CA ALA A 101 -6.97 0.54 -14.25
C ALA A 101 -6.67 2.03 -14.47
N LYS A 102 -7.65 2.92 -14.31
CA LYS A 102 -7.53 4.35 -14.57
C LYS A 102 -7.77 5.16 -13.31
N VAL A 103 -7.02 6.25 -13.18
CA VAL A 103 -7.24 7.28 -12.17
C VAL A 103 -8.62 7.89 -12.42
N SER A 104 -9.44 7.94 -11.38
CA SER A 104 -10.84 8.39 -11.47
C SER A 104 -11.26 9.31 -10.33
N GLN A 105 -10.49 9.33 -9.24
CA GLN A 105 -10.71 10.24 -8.13
C GLN A 105 -10.25 11.65 -8.51
N ASP A 106 -10.76 12.66 -7.80
CA ASP A 106 -10.29 14.04 -7.93
C ASP A 106 -8.86 14.14 -7.40
N MET A 107 -7.95 14.65 -8.24
CA MET A 107 -6.52 14.79 -7.96
C MET A 107 -6.09 16.24 -7.72
N ASN A 108 -7.06 17.17 -7.60
CA ASN A 108 -6.82 18.61 -7.43
C ASN A 108 -6.92 19.09 -5.97
N ALA A 109 -7.35 18.24 -5.04
CA ALA A 109 -7.29 18.56 -3.61
C ALA A 109 -5.84 18.60 -3.08
N PRO A 110 -5.56 19.23 -1.92
CA PRO A 110 -4.23 19.26 -1.29
C PRO A 110 -3.66 17.88 -0.98
N LEU A 111 -2.32 17.71 -0.96
CA LEU A 111 -1.69 16.42 -0.63
C LEU A 111 -2.17 15.80 0.70
N SER A 112 -2.52 16.62 1.70
CA SER A 112 -3.06 16.14 2.99
C SER A 112 -4.38 15.37 2.86
N HIS A 113 -5.07 15.48 1.72
CA HIS A 113 -6.35 14.82 1.44
C HIS A 113 -6.20 13.43 0.81
N TYR A 114 -4.98 12.92 0.66
CA TYR A 114 -4.74 11.59 0.07
C TYR A 114 -3.94 10.72 1.02
N PHE A 115 -4.31 9.44 1.09
CA PHE A 115 -3.39 8.40 1.49
C PHE A 115 -2.31 8.24 0.41
N ILE A 116 -1.06 8.08 0.84
CA ILE A 116 0.11 8.07 -0.05
C ILE A 116 0.88 6.78 0.18
N TYR A 117 1.18 6.08 -0.92
CA TYR A 117 1.89 4.80 -0.86
C TYR A 117 3.32 5.02 -0.38
N THR A 118 3.62 4.59 0.85
CA THR A 118 4.82 5.00 1.58
C THR A 118 5.72 3.82 1.94
N GLY A 119 7.00 3.88 1.54
CA GLY A 119 8.04 2.96 1.99
C GLY A 119 8.74 3.45 3.26
N HIS A 120 9.24 2.49 4.06
CA HIS A 120 10.11 2.70 5.22
C HIS A 120 11.48 2.10 4.92
N ASN A 121 12.57 2.80 5.27
CA ASN A 121 13.96 2.39 5.04
C ASN A 121 14.15 1.74 3.67
N SER A 122 13.77 2.50 2.63
CA SER A 122 13.51 1.97 1.27
C SER A 122 14.76 1.41 0.57
N TYR A 123 15.93 1.62 1.16
CA TYR A 123 17.23 1.16 0.70
C TYR A 123 17.59 -0.24 1.25
N LEU A 124 16.91 -0.76 2.28
CA LEU A 124 17.23 -2.06 2.89
C LEU A 124 16.77 -3.24 2.04
N THR A 125 17.65 -4.23 1.90
CA THR A 125 17.36 -5.48 1.17
C THR A 125 16.73 -6.57 2.04
N GLY A 126 16.78 -6.44 3.36
CA GLY A 126 16.26 -7.41 4.30
C GLY A 126 16.00 -6.82 5.68
N ASN A 127 16.61 -7.41 6.71
CA ASN A 127 16.45 -7.04 8.11
C ASN A 127 17.09 -5.68 8.46
N GLN A 128 16.71 -5.09 9.60
CA GLN A 128 17.15 -3.75 10.02
C GLN A 128 18.58 -3.72 10.60
N LEU A 129 19.22 -4.86 10.90
CA LEU A 129 20.48 -4.88 11.66
C LEU A 129 21.72 -5.18 10.82
N SER A 130 21.60 -6.03 9.80
CA SER A 130 22.75 -6.61 9.11
C SER A 130 22.53 -6.84 7.62
N SER A 131 21.36 -6.49 7.07
CA SER A 131 21.14 -6.62 5.63
C SER A 131 21.88 -5.56 4.82
N ASP A 132 22.08 -5.80 3.54
CA ASP A 132 22.73 -4.84 2.65
C ASP A 132 21.78 -3.68 2.30
N CYS A 133 22.36 -2.50 2.06
CA CYS A 133 21.66 -1.38 1.43
C CYS A 133 21.90 -1.39 -0.08
N SER A 134 20.85 -1.15 -0.86
CA SER A 134 20.90 -1.18 -2.32
C SER A 134 19.85 -0.27 -2.95
N VAL A 135 20.03 0.04 -4.23
CA VAL A 135 19.03 0.73 -5.05
C VAL A 135 17.91 -0.21 -5.49
N VAL A 136 18.11 -1.54 -5.45
CA VAL A 136 17.14 -2.53 -5.95
C VAL A 136 15.78 -2.44 -5.23
N PRO A 137 15.70 -2.37 -3.89
CA PRO A 137 14.41 -2.24 -3.21
C PRO A 137 13.71 -0.90 -3.54
N ILE A 138 14.46 0.19 -3.73
CA ILE A 138 13.95 1.49 -4.18
C ILE A 138 13.31 1.36 -5.57
N ILE A 139 14.01 0.75 -6.53
CA ILE A 139 13.52 0.54 -7.90
C ILE A 139 12.24 -0.31 -7.87
N LYS A 140 12.24 -1.42 -7.14
CA LYS A 140 11.06 -2.29 -6.99
C LYS A 140 9.87 -1.55 -6.36
N ALA A 141 10.11 -0.72 -5.35
CA ALA A 141 9.07 0.10 -4.72
C ALA A 141 8.44 1.09 -5.73
N LEU A 142 9.27 1.80 -6.50
CA LEU A 142 8.80 2.77 -7.51
C LEU A 142 8.01 2.08 -8.64
N GLN A 143 8.48 0.92 -9.12
CA GLN A 143 7.77 0.10 -10.12
C GLN A 143 6.42 -0.41 -9.61
N LYS A 144 6.29 -0.65 -8.29
CA LYS A 144 5.03 -1.01 -7.63
C LYS A 144 4.13 0.20 -7.33
N GLY A 145 4.54 1.42 -7.68
CA GLY A 145 3.75 2.64 -7.51
C GLY A 145 3.96 3.36 -6.17
N VAL A 146 4.94 2.98 -5.34
CA VAL A 146 5.28 3.71 -4.09
C VAL A 146 5.64 5.16 -4.42
N ARG A 147 5.09 6.12 -3.65
CA ARG A 147 5.21 7.57 -3.84
C ARG A 147 5.98 8.29 -2.74
N VAL A 148 6.39 7.59 -1.69
CA VAL A 148 7.28 8.11 -0.66
C VAL A 148 8.44 7.15 -0.44
N ILE A 149 9.67 7.63 -0.62
CA ILE A 149 10.92 6.87 -0.47
C ILE A 149 11.72 7.49 0.67
N GLU A 150 12.21 6.65 1.58
CA GLU A 150 13.04 7.07 2.71
C GLU A 150 14.52 6.78 2.46
N LEU A 151 15.37 7.76 2.76
CA LEU A 151 16.83 7.67 2.70
C LEU A 151 17.45 8.25 3.99
N ASP A 152 18.26 7.44 4.66
CA ASP A 152 18.95 7.84 5.89
C ASP A 152 20.37 8.22 5.55
N LEU A 153 20.68 9.50 5.69
CA LEU A 153 21.92 10.10 5.21
C LEU A 153 22.97 10.14 6.31
N TRP A 154 24.10 9.49 6.06
CA TRP A 154 25.24 9.46 6.97
C TRP A 154 26.53 9.84 6.24
N PRO A 155 27.50 10.48 6.94
CA PRO A 155 28.84 10.66 6.40
C PRO A 155 29.49 9.32 6.09
N ASN A 156 30.23 9.23 4.99
CA ASN A 156 31.13 8.10 4.73
C ASN A 156 32.29 8.09 5.76
N SER A 157 33.08 7.01 5.78
CA SER A 157 34.19 6.85 6.73
C SER A 157 35.23 7.99 6.66
N SER A 158 35.41 8.59 5.48
CA SER A 158 36.33 9.73 5.26
C SER A 158 35.70 11.10 5.56
N LYS A 159 34.40 11.16 5.90
CA LYS A 159 33.62 12.37 6.17
C LYS A 159 33.62 13.42 5.03
N ASP A 160 33.84 12.98 3.80
CA ASP A 160 33.89 13.82 2.59
C ASP A 160 32.78 13.49 1.58
N ASP A 161 32.03 12.40 1.80
CA ASP A 161 30.91 11.97 0.97
C ASP A 161 29.73 11.43 1.79
N VAL A 162 28.60 11.17 1.13
CA VAL A 162 27.35 10.75 1.76
C VAL A 162 26.94 9.34 1.35
N HIS A 163 26.69 8.52 2.36
CA HIS A 163 26.17 7.17 2.24
C HIS A 163 24.74 7.11 2.76
N VAL A 164 23.99 6.15 2.24
CA VAL A 164 22.67 5.75 2.71
C VAL A 164 22.80 4.40 3.42
N LEU A 165 22.45 4.37 4.71
CA LEU A 165 22.45 3.17 5.54
C LEU A 165 21.60 3.34 6.79
N HIS A 166 21.28 2.24 7.45
CA HIS A 166 20.66 2.28 8.77
C HIS A 166 21.76 2.50 9.81
N GLY A 167 21.78 3.70 10.40
CA GLY A 167 22.82 4.15 11.31
C GLY A 167 23.01 3.26 12.52
N ARG A 168 24.24 3.19 13.03
CA ARG A 168 24.60 2.41 14.22
C ARG A 168 24.26 0.90 14.12
N THR A 169 24.18 0.36 12.89
CA THR A 169 23.97 -1.06 12.62
C THR A 169 25.08 -1.64 11.72
N LEU A 170 24.99 -2.93 11.40
CA LEU A 170 25.94 -3.65 10.53
C LEU A 170 25.49 -3.66 9.06
N THR A 171 24.52 -2.84 8.67
CA THR A 171 24.06 -2.77 7.28
C THR A 171 25.16 -2.21 6.37
N THR A 172 25.40 -2.85 5.23
CA THR A 172 26.40 -2.35 4.27
C THR A 172 25.83 -1.15 3.50
N PRO A 173 26.57 -0.04 3.36
CA PRO A 173 26.00 1.20 2.85
C PRO A 173 25.96 1.27 1.31
N VAL A 174 25.08 2.11 0.78
CA VAL A 174 25.02 2.48 -0.66
C VAL A 174 25.28 3.97 -0.82
N THR A 175 25.95 4.41 -1.89
CA THR A 175 26.24 5.84 -2.09
C THR A 175 24.96 6.61 -2.44
N LEU A 176 24.82 7.84 -1.91
CA LEU A 176 23.62 8.65 -2.15
C LEU A 176 23.38 8.90 -3.65
N ILE A 177 24.43 9.18 -4.43
CA ILE A 177 24.29 9.44 -5.86
C ILE A 177 23.66 8.27 -6.63
N LYS A 178 23.94 7.01 -6.24
CA LYS A 178 23.32 5.84 -6.86
C LYS A 178 21.82 5.81 -6.58
N CYS A 179 21.42 6.12 -5.34
CA CYS A 179 20.02 6.22 -4.95
C CYS A 179 19.31 7.33 -5.74
N LEU A 180 19.87 8.54 -5.79
CA LEU A 180 19.26 9.68 -6.49
C LEU A 180 19.13 9.41 -8.00
N SER A 181 20.17 8.87 -8.65
CA SER A 181 20.11 8.51 -10.08
C SER A 181 19.05 7.45 -10.37
N SER A 182 18.95 6.42 -9.52
CA SER A 182 17.91 5.40 -9.66
C SER A 182 16.52 5.99 -9.43
N ILE A 183 16.37 6.90 -8.47
CA ILE A 183 15.10 7.59 -8.25
C ILE A 183 14.74 8.43 -9.48
N LYS A 184 15.67 9.20 -10.08
CA LYS A 184 15.42 9.99 -11.30
C LYS A 184 14.87 9.13 -12.44
N GLU A 185 15.46 7.95 -12.65
CA GLU A 185 15.08 7.03 -13.72
C GLU A 185 13.68 6.41 -13.51
N TYR A 186 13.35 6.02 -12.28
CA TYR A 186 12.14 5.23 -11.99
C TYR A 186 11.01 6.04 -11.33
N ALA A 187 11.23 7.31 -10.95
CA ALA A 187 10.29 8.12 -10.18
C ALA A 187 8.88 8.10 -10.75
N PHE A 188 8.74 8.15 -12.08
CA PHE A 188 7.44 8.26 -12.74
C PHE A 188 7.09 7.08 -13.66
N CYS A 189 7.77 5.93 -13.50
CA CYS A 189 7.54 4.76 -14.36
C CYS A 189 6.15 4.12 -14.17
N ALA A 190 5.61 4.15 -12.95
CA ALA A 190 4.30 3.57 -12.61
C ALA A 190 3.19 4.63 -12.43
N SER A 191 3.55 5.89 -12.20
CA SER A 191 2.61 6.97 -11.90
C SER A 191 3.18 8.33 -12.27
N PRO A 192 2.40 9.25 -12.87
CA PRO A 192 2.84 10.62 -13.17
C PRO A 192 2.80 11.54 -11.96
N TYR A 193 2.17 11.11 -10.85
CA TYR A 193 1.98 11.93 -9.65
C TYR A 193 3.29 12.09 -8.85
N PRO A 194 3.38 13.14 -8.01
CA PRO A 194 4.61 13.50 -7.33
C PRO A 194 5.27 12.35 -6.57
N LEU A 195 6.58 12.44 -6.42
CA LEU A 195 7.36 11.58 -5.53
C LEU A 195 7.86 12.40 -4.35
N VAL A 196 7.72 11.89 -3.12
CA VAL A 196 8.33 12.48 -1.93
C VAL A 196 9.55 11.67 -1.53
N ILE A 197 10.69 12.33 -1.33
CA ILE A 197 11.88 11.73 -0.72
C ILE A 197 11.97 12.24 0.71
N THR A 198 11.90 11.33 1.67
CA THR A 198 12.07 11.65 3.09
C THR A 198 13.53 11.44 3.47
N LEU A 199 14.19 12.50 3.93
CA LEU A 199 15.59 12.44 4.34
C LEU A 199 15.69 12.44 5.86
N GLU A 200 16.32 11.41 6.41
CA GLU A 200 16.82 11.41 7.78
C GLU A 200 18.27 11.89 7.77
N ASP A 201 18.51 13.10 8.27
CA ASP A 201 19.75 13.84 8.04
C ASP A 201 20.67 13.81 9.27
N HIS A 202 21.74 13.01 9.19
CA HIS A 202 22.83 12.92 10.18
C HIS A 202 24.12 13.63 9.71
N LEU A 203 24.00 14.62 8.83
CA LEU A 203 25.13 15.23 8.13
C LEU A 203 25.61 16.54 8.77
N THR A 204 26.90 16.85 8.54
CA THR A 204 27.47 18.16 8.86
C THR A 204 26.98 19.24 7.89
N PRO A 205 27.07 20.54 8.22
CA PRO A 205 26.68 21.62 7.30
C PRO A 205 27.35 21.56 5.92
N LYS A 206 28.63 21.18 5.86
CA LYS A 206 29.37 20.99 4.61
C LYS A 206 28.77 19.87 3.75
N LEU A 207 28.43 18.74 4.36
CA LEU A 207 27.82 17.62 3.65
C LEU A 207 26.37 17.92 3.24
N ARG A 208 25.61 18.68 4.04
CA ARG A 208 24.27 19.17 3.64
C ARG A 208 24.33 20.04 2.39
N ALA A 209 25.32 20.94 2.30
CA ALA A 209 25.55 21.75 1.10
C ALA A 209 25.81 20.85 -0.13
N LYS A 210 26.67 19.83 0.03
CA LYS A 210 26.93 18.84 -1.01
C LYS A 210 25.66 18.06 -1.41
N VAL A 211 24.81 17.66 -0.46
CA VAL A 211 23.52 17.03 -0.75
C VAL A 211 22.60 17.97 -1.53
N ALA A 212 22.54 19.25 -1.17
CA ALA A 212 21.74 20.23 -1.89
C ALA A 212 22.18 20.36 -3.36
N GLU A 213 23.48 20.39 -3.60
CA GLU A 213 24.07 20.37 -4.94
C GLU A 213 23.70 19.08 -5.68
N MET A 214 23.88 17.91 -5.06
CA MET A 214 23.55 16.61 -5.66
C MET A 214 22.07 16.50 -6.02
N LEU A 215 21.15 16.96 -5.16
CA LEU A 215 19.71 16.97 -5.41
C LEU A 215 19.37 17.88 -6.60
N THR A 216 19.94 19.08 -6.62
CA THR A 216 19.69 20.07 -7.68
C THR A 216 20.22 19.58 -9.04
N GLN A 217 21.44 19.06 -9.08
CA GLN A 217 22.06 18.52 -10.29
C GLN A 217 21.38 17.24 -10.79
N THR A 218 20.92 16.38 -9.87
CA THR A 218 20.29 15.11 -10.27
C THR A 218 18.88 15.34 -10.76
N PHE A 219 18.06 16.10 -10.04
CA PHE A 219 16.63 16.20 -10.36
C PHE A 219 16.26 17.40 -11.22
N GLU A 220 17.12 18.41 -11.34
CA GLU A 220 16.92 19.54 -12.26
C GLU A 220 15.51 20.15 -12.14
N ASP A 221 14.76 20.19 -13.23
CA ASP A 221 13.39 20.70 -13.32
C ASP A 221 12.34 19.84 -12.60
N MET A 222 12.65 18.56 -12.33
CA MET A 222 11.79 17.68 -11.54
C MET A 222 11.75 18.11 -10.07
N LEU A 223 12.81 18.74 -9.55
CA LEU A 223 12.86 19.13 -8.15
C LEU A 223 11.84 20.26 -7.87
N PHE A 224 10.98 20.06 -6.89
CA PHE A 224 10.08 21.09 -6.39
C PHE A 224 10.60 21.63 -5.06
N PHE A 225 10.65 22.96 -4.96
CA PHE A 225 10.89 23.68 -3.72
C PHE A 225 9.95 24.91 -3.67
N PRO A 226 9.46 25.28 -2.48
CA PRO A 226 8.51 26.38 -2.34
C PRO A 226 9.18 27.74 -2.52
N GLU A 227 8.40 28.74 -2.97
CA GLU A 227 8.88 30.14 -3.09
C GLU A 227 9.05 30.81 -1.71
N SER A 228 8.21 30.40 -0.75
CA SER A 228 8.25 30.82 0.66
C SER A 228 8.92 29.75 1.52
N GLU A 229 9.48 30.13 2.68
CA GLU A 229 10.03 29.17 3.65
C GLU A 229 8.99 28.16 4.16
N CYS A 230 7.70 28.48 4.09
CA CYS A 230 6.65 27.55 4.45
C CYS A 230 5.43 27.70 3.54
N LEU A 231 4.74 26.57 3.37
CA LEU A 231 3.48 26.49 2.67
C LEU A 231 2.31 26.72 3.63
N GLU A 232 1.34 27.55 3.24
CA GLU A 232 0.06 27.70 3.96
C GLU A 232 -0.84 26.47 3.75
N GLU A 233 -0.72 25.84 2.57
CA GLU A 233 -1.42 24.62 2.17
C GLU A 233 -0.55 23.80 1.21
N PHE A 234 -0.69 22.48 1.22
CA PHE A 234 0.03 21.64 0.27
C PHE A 234 -0.57 21.76 -1.14
N PRO A 235 0.25 21.86 -2.20
CA PRO A 235 -0.25 21.75 -3.57
C PRO A 235 -0.90 20.38 -3.80
N SER A 236 -1.67 20.26 -4.88
CA SER A 236 -2.35 19.02 -5.23
C SER A 236 -1.41 18.03 -5.95
N PRO A 237 -1.72 16.71 -5.93
CA PRO A 237 -1.03 15.74 -6.77
C PRO A 237 -1.02 16.16 -8.25
N GLU A 238 -2.12 16.71 -8.76
CA GLU A 238 -2.23 17.15 -10.15
C GLU A 238 -1.26 18.32 -10.47
N ALA A 239 -1.18 19.33 -9.58
CA ALA A 239 -0.27 20.47 -9.75
C ALA A 239 1.21 20.09 -9.65
N LEU A 240 1.51 18.96 -9.00
CA LEU A 240 2.86 18.46 -8.76
C LEU A 240 3.23 17.26 -9.66
N LYS A 241 2.49 17.02 -10.74
CA LYS A 241 2.84 15.96 -11.69
C LYS A 241 4.28 16.08 -12.17
N HIS A 242 4.97 14.95 -12.19
CA HIS A 242 6.39 14.83 -12.54
C HIS A 242 7.34 15.63 -11.65
N ARG A 243 6.92 16.02 -10.44
CA ARG A 243 7.77 16.69 -9.45
C ARG A 243 8.23 15.77 -8.33
N ILE A 244 9.43 16.05 -7.81
CA ILE A 244 10.05 15.39 -6.67
C ILE A 244 10.15 16.40 -5.53
N LEU A 245 9.63 16.04 -4.36
CA LEU A 245 9.60 16.88 -3.16
C LEU A 245 10.53 16.30 -2.10
N ILE A 246 11.28 17.17 -1.43
CA ILE A 246 12.10 16.77 -0.28
C ILE A 246 11.34 17.02 1.01
N SER A 247 11.31 16.02 1.89
CA SER A 247 10.74 16.11 3.24
C SER A 247 11.79 15.80 4.29
N ALA A 248 12.12 16.78 5.11
CA ALA A 248 13.19 16.67 6.12
C ALA A 248 12.96 17.63 7.29
N LYS A 249 13.70 17.44 8.37
CA LYS A 249 13.79 18.39 9.49
C LYS A 249 14.67 19.57 9.04
N PRO A 250 14.15 20.81 9.04
CA PRO A 250 14.99 21.97 8.69
C PRO A 250 16.17 22.12 9.66
N PRO A 251 17.38 22.47 9.17
CA PRO A 251 18.52 22.79 10.04
C PRO A 251 18.19 23.96 10.99
N LYS A 252 18.73 23.94 12.22
CA LYS A 252 18.63 25.08 13.13
C LYS A 252 19.48 26.24 12.57
N VAL A 253 18.86 27.38 12.28
CA VAL A 253 19.59 28.60 11.91
C VAL A 253 19.85 29.40 13.18
N TYR A 254 21.09 29.44 13.64
CA TYR A 254 21.49 30.37 14.70
C TYR A 254 21.59 31.77 14.08
N VAL A 255 20.60 32.61 14.36
CA VAL A 255 20.69 34.04 14.04
C VAL A 255 21.63 34.65 15.09
N GLU A 256 22.80 35.14 14.65
CA GLU A 256 23.66 35.97 15.50
C GLU A 256 22.93 37.28 15.84
N GLY A 257 22.18 37.25 16.93
CA GLY A 257 21.35 38.34 17.40
C GLY A 257 21.79 38.83 18.78
N ARG A 258 22.72 39.78 18.77
CA ARG A 258 23.01 40.79 19.81
C ARG A 258 23.38 40.28 21.20
N ASN A 259 24.67 40.45 21.51
CA ASN A 259 25.22 40.56 22.85
C ASN A 259 24.29 41.33 23.81
N PHE A 260 23.56 40.61 24.65
CA PHE A 260 23.32 41.02 26.02
C PHE A 260 23.97 39.96 26.91
N LYS A 261 25.19 40.28 27.34
CA LYS A 261 25.78 39.65 28.52
C LYS A 261 24.82 39.92 29.67
N ASP A 262 24.20 38.89 30.20
CA ASP A 262 23.97 38.89 31.64
C ASP A 262 24.54 37.61 32.24
N LYS A 263 25.43 37.82 33.19
CA LYS A 263 26.19 36.78 33.89
C LYS A 263 25.34 36.33 35.07
N GLY A 264 25.00 35.05 35.12
CA GLY A 264 24.56 34.36 36.33
C GLY A 264 25.22 33.00 36.39
N LYS A 265 26.27 32.90 37.22
CA LYS A 265 26.93 31.64 37.61
C LYS A 265 25.92 30.75 38.35
N ASP A 266 26.02 29.43 38.19
CA ASP A 266 26.62 28.62 39.24
C ASP A 266 27.04 27.23 38.74
N LEU A 267 28.23 26.86 39.18
CA LEU A 267 28.97 25.64 38.94
C LEU A 267 28.40 24.52 39.83
N HIS A 268 28.38 23.30 39.34
CA HIS A 268 28.88 22.16 40.10
C HIS A 268 29.39 21.09 39.12
N GLU A 269 30.72 20.91 39.15
CA GLU A 269 31.42 19.73 38.66
C GLU A 269 31.05 18.52 39.52
N ASP A 270 30.97 17.35 38.89
CA ASP A 270 31.57 16.13 39.45
C ASP A 270 31.89 15.14 38.30
N GLU A 271 33.17 14.84 38.16
CA GLU A 271 33.73 13.79 37.32
C GLU A 271 33.43 12.40 37.89
N ALA A 272 33.09 11.44 37.02
CA ALA A 272 33.31 10.01 37.32
C ALA A 272 33.49 9.17 36.04
N SER A 273 34.75 8.93 35.72
CA SER A 273 35.37 7.72 35.13
C SER A 273 34.48 6.59 34.61
N GLY A 274 34.81 6.12 33.39
CA GLY A 274 34.10 5.10 32.63
C GLY A 274 34.11 3.67 33.19
N LYS A 275 33.19 2.89 32.62
CA LYS A 275 33.39 1.49 32.20
C LYS A 275 32.21 1.02 31.34
N GLU A 276 32.53 0.60 30.11
CA GLU A 276 31.67 -0.25 29.27
C GLU A 276 31.41 -1.59 29.97
N VAL A 277 30.15 -2.06 29.95
CA VAL A 277 29.82 -3.50 29.86
C VAL A 277 28.49 -3.64 29.10
N LEU A 278 28.47 -4.52 28.11
CA LEU A 278 27.26 -5.02 27.43
C LEU A 278 26.32 -5.68 28.44
N GLU A 279 25.01 -5.38 28.39
CA GLU A 279 24.03 -6.31 28.95
C GLU A 279 22.70 -6.30 28.20
N PHE A 280 22.48 -7.43 27.51
CA PHE A 280 21.17 -7.93 27.10
C PHE A 280 20.54 -8.58 28.34
N LYS A 281 19.37 -8.11 28.80
CA LYS A 281 18.33 -8.98 29.36
C LYS A 281 16.98 -8.28 29.58
N THR A 282 15.97 -9.05 29.19
CA THR A 282 14.54 -9.02 29.45
C THR A 282 14.16 -8.55 30.86
N GLU A 283 13.12 -7.72 30.98
CA GLU A 283 11.97 -8.02 31.85
C GLU A 283 10.77 -7.11 31.58
N LEU A 284 9.61 -7.77 31.54
CA LEU A 284 8.27 -7.23 31.63
C LEU A 284 7.98 -6.93 33.10
N GLU A 285 7.51 -5.73 33.43
CA GLU A 285 6.35 -5.52 34.29
C GLU A 285 5.94 -4.05 34.25
N ALA A 286 4.63 -3.84 34.30
CA ALA A 286 3.94 -2.59 34.06
C ALA A 286 3.88 -1.71 35.31
N ASP A 287 4.09 -0.41 35.09
CA ASP A 287 3.43 0.76 35.68
C ASP A 287 4.48 1.86 35.88
N ASP A 288 4.41 2.93 35.08
CA ASP A 288 4.50 4.34 35.51
C ASP A 288 4.61 5.29 34.28
N SER A 289 3.92 6.43 34.40
CA SER A 289 4.00 7.70 33.67
C SER A 289 4.74 7.81 32.32
N VAL A 290 4.04 8.44 31.36
CA VAL A 290 4.51 8.81 30.01
C VAL A 290 5.75 9.72 30.08
N ARG A 291 6.92 9.13 30.27
CA ARG A 291 8.19 9.70 29.83
C ARG A 291 8.37 9.27 28.39
N SER A 292 8.33 10.25 27.49
CA SER A 292 8.56 10.06 26.07
C SER A 292 9.86 9.29 25.86
N GLU A 293 9.78 8.08 25.31
CA GLU A 293 10.94 7.39 24.73
C GLU A 293 11.40 8.22 23.51
N ASN A 294 12.18 9.25 23.81
CA ASN A 294 12.82 10.18 22.88
C ASN A 294 14.32 10.16 23.18
N ASN A 295 14.95 9.00 23.02
CA ASN A 295 16.42 8.89 23.05
C ASN A 295 16.93 8.68 21.62
N GLU A 296 16.68 9.68 20.78
CA GLU A 296 17.63 10.00 19.70
C GLU A 296 18.58 11.03 20.33
N GLU A 297 19.70 10.54 20.85
CA GLU A 297 20.83 11.40 21.23
C GLU A 297 21.38 12.04 19.94
N ASP A 298 20.84 13.21 19.62
CA ASP A 298 21.39 14.18 18.67
C ASP A 298 22.75 14.67 19.23
N GLU A 299 23.82 13.91 19.03
CA GLU A 299 25.20 14.42 19.17
C GLU A 299 25.47 15.37 17.98
N ASP A 300 24.93 16.59 18.07
CA ASP A 300 25.27 17.70 17.18
C ASP A 300 26.77 18.02 17.41
N VAL A 301 27.65 17.60 16.49
CA VAL A 301 29.06 17.99 16.47
C VAL A 301 29.14 19.51 16.31
N GLU A 302 29.54 20.20 17.38
CA GLU A 302 29.93 21.61 17.34
C GLU A 302 31.18 21.75 16.46
N ASP A 303 31.03 22.35 15.28
CA ASP A 303 32.16 22.95 14.58
C ASP A 303 31.74 24.24 13.86
N GLY A 304 32.69 25.17 13.80
CA GLY A 304 32.50 26.60 13.65
C GLY A 304 31.96 27.11 12.31
N CYS A 305 31.80 28.44 12.30
CA CYS A 305 31.15 29.31 11.32
C CYS A 305 31.77 29.29 9.90
N GLU A 306 31.72 28.18 9.16
CA GLU A 306 32.30 28.14 7.81
C GLU A 306 31.36 27.86 6.64
N ASN A 307 30.04 27.64 6.80
CA ASN A 307 29.16 27.49 5.62
C ASN A 307 27.65 27.78 5.85
N GLN A 308 27.32 29.00 6.27
CA GLN A 308 25.91 29.41 6.42
C GLN A 308 25.12 29.38 5.10
N LEU A 309 25.75 29.66 3.95
CA LEU A 309 25.08 29.65 2.64
C LEU A 309 24.59 28.24 2.25
N GLY A 310 25.43 27.21 2.36
CA GLY A 310 25.05 25.84 1.98
C GLY A 310 23.97 25.23 2.88
N ALA A 311 23.97 25.58 4.17
CA ALA A 311 22.88 25.22 5.09
C ALA A 311 21.55 25.91 4.70
N SER A 312 21.63 27.14 4.19
CA SER A 312 20.47 27.88 3.68
C SER A 312 19.92 27.30 2.38
N GLU A 313 20.77 26.84 1.46
CA GLU A 313 20.34 26.17 0.22
C GLU A 313 19.67 24.82 0.50
N TYR A 314 20.28 23.98 1.35
CA TYR A 314 19.65 22.71 1.74
C TYR A 314 18.28 22.92 2.37
N LYS A 315 18.16 23.89 3.30
CA LYS A 315 16.87 24.26 3.92
C LYS A 315 15.84 24.68 2.86
N ARG A 316 16.24 25.49 1.88
CA ARG A 316 15.37 25.98 0.80
C ARG A 316 14.79 24.84 -0.04
N LEU A 317 15.53 23.75 -0.25
CA LEU A 317 15.05 22.60 -1.03
C LEU A 317 14.00 21.75 -0.29
N ILE A 318 13.81 21.94 1.02
CA ILE A 318 12.85 21.16 1.80
C ILE A 318 11.43 21.69 1.55
N ALA A 319 10.66 20.96 0.76
CA ALA A 319 9.27 21.31 0.48
C ALA A 319 8.29 20.93 1.61
N ILE A 320 8.60 19.86 2.36
CA ILE A 320 7.75 19.37 3.46
C ILE A 320 8.55 19.36 4.76
N HIS A 321 8.35 20.39 5.58
CA HIS A 321 9.02 20.54 6.87
C HIS A 321 8.48 19.57 7.91
N VAL A 322 9.39 18.89 8.61
CA VAL A 322 9.05 18.08 9.79
C VAL A 322 8.89 19.00 11.01
N ASN A 323 7.67 19.00 11.56
CA ASN A 323 7.32 19.77 12.74
C ASN A 323 7.50 18.88 14.00
N LYS A 324 8.69 18.89 14.61
CA LYS A 324 8.92 18.25 15.93
C LYS A 324 8.88 19.32 17.00
N ARG A 325 7.81 19.36 17.81
CA ARG A 325 7.71 20.23 18.99
C ARG A 325 8.08 19.40 20.21
N LYS A 326 8.99 19.91 21.06
CA LYS A 326 9.27 19.27 22.36
C LYS A 326 8.05 19.43 23.28
N GLY A 327 7.61 18.36 23.91
CA GLY A 327 6.49 18.36 24.86
C GLY A 327 5.50 17.22 24.63
N GLU A 328 4.33 17.32 25.26
CA GLU A 328 3.22 16.38 25.07
C GLU A 328 2.73 16.32 23.62
N ILE A 329 2.12 15.19 23.25
CA ILE A 329 1.60 14.98 21.89
C ILE A 329 0.57 16.04 21.48
N THR A 330 -0.22 16.54 22.44
CA THR A 330 -1.19 17.63 22.24
C THR A 330 -0.54 18.88 21.64
N VAL A 331 0.70 19.21 22.02
CA VAL A 331 1.45 20.35 21.48
C VAL A 331 1.84 20.12 20.03
N SER A 332 2.21 18.88 19.69
CA SER A 332 2.59 18.46 18.34
C SER A 332 1.39 18.37 17.39
N LEU A 333 0.19 18.08 17.91
CA LEU A 333 -1.06 18.01 17.14
C LEU A 333 -1.75 19.38 16.94
N LYS A 334 -1.26 20.46 17.54
CA LYS A 334 -1.79 21.82 17.31
C LYS A 334 -1.63 22.23 15.85
N VAL A 335 -2.76 22.48 15.19
CA VAL A 335 -2.84 22.96 13.80
C VAL A 335 -2.54 24.45 13.75
N ASP A 336 -1.59 24.83 12.89
CA ASP A 336 -1.28 26.20 12.53
C ASP A 336 -2.05 26.56 11.25
N PRO A 337 -2.89 27.62 11.23
CA PRO A 337 -3.69 27.97 10.07
C PRO A 337 -2.87 28.51 8.90
N ASP A 338 -1.66 29.05 9.17
CA ASP A 338 -0.83 29.73 8.18
C ASP A 338 0.35 28.85 7.73
N LYS A 339 0.47 27.64 8.29
CA LYS A 339 1.59 26.75 8.02
C LYS A 339 1.22 25.28 8.09
N VAL A 340 1.47 24.57 7.00
CA VAL A 340 1.43 23.10 6.98
C VAL A 340 2.81 22.48 7.19
N GLY A 341 2.82 21.26 7.71
CA GLY A 341 4.02 20.43 7.77
C GLY A 341 3.69 18.96 8.01
N ARG A 342 4.73 18.22 8.40
CA ARG A 342 4.64 16.78 8.66
C ARG A 342 4.99 16.46 10.12
N LEU A 343 4.21 15.60 10.75
CA LEU A 343 4.56 14.93 12.01
C LEU A 343 4.90 13.46 11.71
N SER A 344 5.93 12.91 12.35
CA SER A 344 6.27 11.49 12.26
C SER A 344 6.12 10.85 13.64
N LEU A 345 5.38 9.74 13.72
CA LEU A 345 5.17 8.95 14.95
C LEU A 345 5.52 7.48 14.70
N SER A 346 6.13 6.82 15.69
CA SER A 346 6.23 5.36 15.64
C SER A 346 4.85 4.72 15.84
N GLU A 347 4.68 3.47 15.40
CA GLU A 347 3.41 2.75 15.58
C GLU A 347 2.95 2.72 17.04
N LEU A 348 3.86 2.56 18.01
CA LEU A 348 3.55 2.50 19.44
C LEU A 348 3.07 3.85 19.99
N VAL A 349 3.68 4.94 19.51
CA VAL A 349 3.27 6.29 19.92
C VAL A 349 1.89 6.60 19.33
N LEU A 350 1.64 6.19 18.09
CA LEU A 350 0.31 6.32 17.50
C LEU A 350 -0.72 5.49 18.24
N GLU A 351 -0.44 4.22 18.56
CA GLU A 351 -1.34 3.33 19.33
C GLU A 351 -1.82 4.02 20.61
N LYS A 352 -0.89 4.49 21.43
CA LYS A 352 -1.21 5.24 22.67
C LYS A 352 -1.97 6.55 22.40
N ALA A 353 -1.61 7.26 21.33
CA ALA A 353 -2.27 8.51 20.96
C ALA A 353 -3.73 8.30 20.54
N THR A 354 -4.05 7.18 19.90
CA THR A 354 -5.41 6.92 19.41
C THR A 354 -6.41 6.70 20.55
N GLU A 355 -5.96 6.16 21.69
CA GLU A 355 -6.80 5.91 22.87
C GLU A 355 -7.34 7.20 23.52
N SER A 356 -6.59 8.30 23.44
CA SER A 356 -6.91 9.56 24.15
C SER A 356 -7.10 10.78 23.24
N HIS A 357 -6.53 10.74 22.03
CA HIS A 357 -6.44 11.89 21.12
C HIS A 357 -6.84 11.53 19.68
N GLY A 358 -7.64 10.48 19.47
CA GLY A 358 -8.06 10.03 18.13
C GLY A 358 -8.70 11.12 17.26
N THR A 359 -9.58 11.95 17.83
CA THR A 359 -10.20 13.07 17.07
C THR A 359 -9.24 14.22 16.79
N ASP A 360 -8.27 14.48 17.67
CA ASP A 360 -7.24 15.50 17.45
C ASP A 360 -6.26 15.07 16.35
N LEU A 361 -5.94 13.78 16.26
CA LEU A 361 -5.18 13.20 15.14
C LEU A 361 -5.90 13.43 13.80
N ILE A 362 -7.21 13.16 13.74
CA ILE A 362 -7.99 13.38 12.52
C ILE A 362 -8.02 14.87 12.18
N ARG A 363 -8.24 15.75 13.16
CA ARG A 363 -8.19 17.22 12.94
C ARG A 363 -6.83 17.66 12.39
N PHE A 364 -5.74 17.13 12.93
CA PHE A 364 -4.39 17.41 12.45
C PHE A 364 -4.21 16.99 10.99
N THR A 365 -4.64 15.78 10.63
CA THR A 365 -4.47 15.22 9.28
C THR A 365 -5.37 15.84 8.20
N GLN A 366 -6.34 16.68 8.56
CA GLN A 366 -7.10 17.45 7.57
C GLN A 366 -6.20 18.42 6.80
N ARG A 367 -5.25 19.07 7.49
CA ARG A 367 -4.31 20.05 6.88
C ARG A 367 -2.87 19.57 6.79
N ASN A 368 -2.42 18.79 7.78
CA ASN A 368 -1.03 18.37 7.90
C ASN A 368 -0.84 16.92 7.44
N LEU A 369 0.41 16.55 7.18
CA LEU A 369 0.78 15.17 6.89
C LEU A 369 1.18 14.46 8.19
N LEU A 370 0.62 13.27 8.41
CA LEU A 370 1.05 12.36 9.47
C LEU A 370 1.73 11.16 8.84
N ARG A 371 3.00 10.98 9.19
CA ARG A 371 3.80 9.79 8.89
C ARG A 371 3.81 8.84 10.08
N VAL A 372 3.57 7.57 9.82
CA VAL A 372 3.59 6.51 10.82
C VAL A 372 4.59 5.47 10.38
N TYR A 373 5.52 5.07 11.23
CA TYR A 373 6.58 4.13 10.89
C TYR A 373 6.70 2.97 11.88
N PRO A 374 7.26 1.82 11.46
CA PRO A 374 7.43 0.65 12.33
C PRO A 374 8.34 0.95 13.53
N LYS A 375 8.07 0.34 14.68
CA LYS A 375 8.93 0.44 15.86
C LYS A 375 10.29 -0.24 15.63
N SER A 376 11.32 0.27 16.30
CA SER A 376 12.71 -0.24 16.20
C SER A 376 12.86 -1.72 16.57
N THR A 377 11.99 -2.26 17.44
CA THR A 377 12.04 -3.68 17.82
C THR A 377 11.65 -4.63 16.68
N ARG A 378 11.13 -4.14 15.55
CA ARG A 378 10.85 -4.93 14.34
C ARG A 378 12.12 -5.14 13.50
N VAL A 379 13.12 -5.73 14.14
CA VAL A 379 14.44 -5.97 13.53
C VAL A 379 14.37 -6.87 12.31
N ASP A 380 13.36 -7.75 12.24
CA ASP A 380 13.06 -8.63 11.10
C ASP A 380 12.39 -7.91 9.92
N SER A 381 12.14 -6.60 10.03
CA SER A 381 11.39 -5.80 9.06
C SER A 381 9.94 -6.24 8.87
N SER A 382 9.33 -6.82 9.90
CA SER A 382 7.88 -7.00 9.94
C SER A 382 7.14 -5.65 9.87
N ASN A 383 5.85 -5.70 9.52
CA ASN A 383 5.00 -4.51 9.42
C ASN A 383 3.90 -4.52 10.48
N PHE A 384 3.30 -3.36 10.73
CA PHE A 384 2.20 -3.15 11.66
C PHE A 384 0.84 -3.12 10.95
N ASP A 385 -0.27 -3.10 11.70
CA ASP A 385 -1.60 -3.01 11.08
C ASP A 385 -1.81 -1.60 10.51
N PRO A 386 -1.97 -1.42 9.18
CA PRO A 386 -2.07 -0.08 8.61
C PRO A 386 -3.38 0.64 8.97
N MET A 387 -4.41 -0.11 9.42
CA MET A 387 -5.72 0.46 9.75
C MET A 387 -5.63 1.51 10.86
N ILE A 388 -4.70 1.34 11.82
CA ILE A 388 -4.56 2.29 12.93
C ILE A 388 -4.18 3.69 12.42
N GLY A 389 -3.39 3.78 11.34
CA GLY A 389 -3.08 5.04 10.68
C GLY A 389 -4.23 5.54 9.84
N TRP A 390 -4.75 4.72 8.92
CA TRP A 390 -5.76 5.17 7.95
C TRP A 390 -7.08 5.58 8.59
N MET A 391 -7.52 4.90 9.66
CA MET A 391 -8.73 5.28 10.41
C MET A 391 -8.61 6.67 11.05
N HIS A 392 -7.40 7.11 11.35
CA HIS A 392 -7.10 8.42 11.92
C HIS A 392 -6.61 9.43 10.87
N GLY A 393 -6.76 9.11 9.59
CA GLY A 393 -6.45 10.01 8.47
C GLY A 393 -4.96 10.13 8.13
N ALA A 394 -4.10 9.29 8.71
CA ALA A 394 -2.67 9.31 8.44
C ALA A 394 -2.38 8.98 6.98
N GLN A 395 -1.68 9.89 6.30
CA GLN A 395 -1.43 9.82 4.87
C GLN A 395 -0.24 8.92 4.54
N MET A 396 0.81 8.99 5.35
CA MET A 396 2.09 8.32 5.11
C MET A 396 2.28 7.15 6.07
N VAL A 397 1.52 6.08 5.87
CA VAL A 397 1.69 4.82 6.64
C VAL A 397 2.85 4.03 6.01
N ALA A 398 4.04 4.15 6.60
CA ALA A 398 5.30 3.67 6.03
C ALA A 398 5.53 2.19 6.32
N PHE A 399 5.81 1.41 5.27
CA PHE A 399 5.98 -0.05 5.35
C PHE A 399 7.36 -0.50 4.87
N ASN A 400 7.90 -1.52 5.52
CA ASN A 400 9.04 -2.29 5.03
C ASN A 400 8.61 -3.07 3.77
N MET A 401 9.01 -2.57 2.59
CA MET A 401 8.55 -3.05 1.28
C MET A 401 9.28 -4.31 0.78
N GLN A 402 10.43 -4.62 1.37
CA GLN A 402 11.29 -5.76 1.06
C GLN A 402 10.75 -7.09 1.59
N GLY A 403 9.79 -7.06 2.52
CA GLY A 403 9.20 -8.24 3.13
C GLY A 403 8.01 -8.82 2.36
N HIS A 404 7.37 -9.82 2.97
CA HIS A 404 6.13 -10.43 2.49
C HIS A 404 5.14 -10.61 3.65
N GLY A 405 3.87 -10.83 3.34
CA GLY A 405 2.88 -11.26 4.33
C GLY A 405 1.60 -10.45 4.34
N LYS A 406 0.70 -10.81 5.28
CA LYS A 406 -0.68 -10.31 5.33
C LYS A 406 -0.77 -8.78 5.28
N LEU A 407 0.04 -8.09 6.08
CA LEU A 407 -0.09 -6.65 6.28
C LEU A 407 0.38 -5.88 5.04
N LEU A 408 1.48 -6.33 4.41
CA LEU A 408 1.93 -5.77 3.14
C LEU A 408 0.89 -5.98 2.04
N TRP A 409 0.19 -7.11 2.03
CA TRP A 409 -0.94 -7.36 1.12
C TRP A 409 -2.14 -6.45 1.34
N LEU A 410 -2.42 -6.04 2.58
CA LEU A 410 -3.45 -5.04 2.85
C LEU A 410 -3.05 -3.68 2.29
N MET A 411 -1.80 -3.28 2.54
CA MET A 411 -1.22 -2.06 1.98
C MET A 411 -1.28 -2.06 0.44
N GLN A 412 -0.80 -3.12 -0.22
CA GLN A 412 -0.89 -3.24 -1.68
C GLN A 412 -2.33 -3.21 -2.17
N GLY A 413 -3.27 -3.84 -1.43
CA GLY A 413 -4.70 -3.79 -1.75
C GLY A 413 -5.27 -2.37 -1.72
N MET A 414 -4.94 -1.59 -0.69
CA MET A 414 -5.34 -0.18 -0.57
C MET A 414 -4.86 0.63 -1.77
N PHE A 415 -3.59 0.47 -2.17
CA PHE A 415 -3.00 1.26 -3.26
C PHE A 415 -3.19 0.66 -4.66
N ARG A 416 -3.92 -0.45 -4.81
CA ARG A 416 -4.54 -0.82 -6.10
C ARG A 416 -5.71 0.11 -6.45
N SER A 417 -6.21 0.87 -5.48
CA SER A 417 -7.22 1.90 -5.70
C SER A 417 -6.73 2.98 -6.67
N ASN A 418 -7.68 3.72 -7.24
CA ASN A 418 -7.45 4.90 -8.08
C ASN A 418 -6.47 4.64 -9.23
N GLY A 419 -6.63 3.50 -9.90
CA GLY A 419 -5.77 3.09 -11.01
C GLY A 419 -4.34 2.71 -10.62
N GLY A 420 -4.08 2.45 -9.33
CA GLY A 420 -2.74 2.05 -8.88
C GLY A 420 -1.73 3.19 -8.82
N CYS A 421 -2.18 4.45 -8.85
CA CYS A 421 -1.29 5.60 -9.03
C CYS A 421 -0.50 6.01 -7.77
N GLY A 422 -0.72 5.33 -6.65
CA GLY A 422 -0.04 5.57 -5.37
C GLY A 422 -0.62 6.71 -4.51
N TYR A 423 -1.68 7.36 -4.98
CA TYR A 423 -2.46 8.37 -4.25
C TYR A 423 -3.93 7.97 -4.22
N VAL A 424 -4.50 7.86 -3.03
CA VAL A 424 -5.91 7.50 -2.81
C VAL A 424 -6.56 8.57 -1.97
N LYS A 425 -7.53 9.29 -2.52
CA LYS A 425 -8.27 10.35 -1.82
C LYS A 425 -8.92 9.77 -0.57
N LYS A 426 -8.74 10.47 0.55
CA LYS A 426 -9.36 10.09 1.82
C LYS A 426 -10.88 10.20 1.70
N PRO A 427 -11.65 9.45 2.51
CA PRO A 427 -13.09 9.66 2.64
C PRO A 427 -13.39 11.07 3.17
N ASP A 428 -14.51 11.67 2.74
CA ASP A 428 -14.88 13.04 3.11
C ASP A 428 -14.94 13.27 4.62
N PHE A 429 -15.32 12.26 5.39
CA PHE A 429 -15.39 12.31 6.86
C PHE A 429 -14.00 12.39 7.55
N LEU A 430 -12.90 12.12 6.84
CA LEU A 430 -11.52 12.33 7.32
C LEU A 430 -10.88 13.63 6.78
N MET A 431 -11.58 14.36 5.92
CA MET A 431 -11.10 15.60 5.30
C MET A 431 -11.86 16.82 5.80
N THR A 432 -13.12 16.64 6.20
CA THR A 432 -14.02 17.74 6.58
C THR A 432 -14.59 17.51 7.97
N VAL A 433 -15.00 18.60 8.61
CA VAL A 433 -15.86 18.58 9.80
C VAL A 433 -17.31 18.63 9.35
N ASP A 434 -18.22 17.95 10.06
CA ASP A 434 -19.64 18.02 9.71
C ASP A 434 -20.24 19.41 10.02
N GLN A 435 -21.51 19.63 9.65
CA GLN A 435 -22.22 20.91 9.89
C GLN A 435 -22.31 21.30 11.38
N ARG A 436 -22.05 20.37 12.29
CA ARG A 436 -22.03 20.58 13.75
C ARG A 436 -20.60 20.59 14.31
N ASN A 437 -19.60 20.73 13.43
CA ASN A 437 -18.18 20.69 13.76
C ASN A 437 -17.73 19.39 14.44
N ARG A 438 -18.43 18.27 14.20
CA ARG A 438 -18.08 16.96 14.73
C ARG A 438 -17.08 16.28 13.81
N ILE A 439 -16.13 15.59 14.44
CA ILE A 439 -15.09 14.81 13.80
C ILE A 439 -15.51 13.35 13.84
N PHE A 440 -15.18 12.60 12.78
CA PHE A 440 -15.33 11.16 12.76
C PHE A 440 -14.64 10.53 13.97
N ASN A 441 -15.35 9.67 14.70
CA ASN A 441 -14.75 8.87 15.76
C ASN A 441 -14.67 7.41 15.26
N PRO A 442 -13.47 6.86 15.03
CA PRO A 442 -13.29 5.50 14.55
C PRO A 442 -13.80 4.41 15.50
N GLU A 443 -13.97 4.74 16.79
CA GLU A 443 -14.47 3.84 17.83
C GLU A 443 -15.99 3.93 18.03
N ALA A 444 -16.66 4.88 17.39
CA ALA A 444 -18.10 5.02 17.52
C ALA A 444 -18.82 3.81 16.89
N GLU A 445 -19.90 3.37 17.52
CA GLU A 445 -20.81 2.42 16.91
C GLU A 445 -21.57 3.10 15.77
N LEU A 446 -21.26 2.70 14.54
CA LEU A 446 -21.88 3.24 13.33
C LEU A 446 -22.88 2.23 12.76
N PRO A 447 -24.01 2.69 12.19
CA PRO A 447 -24.92 1.80 11.49
C PRO A 447 -24.25 1.25 10.23
N VAL A 448 -24.74 0.09 9.76
CA VAL A 448 -24.33 -0.45 8.47
C VAL A 448 -24.69 0.54 7.37
N LYS A 449 -23.67 1.00 6.65
CA LYS A 449 -23.79 1.94 5.53
C LYS A 449 -24.07 1.21 4.23
N LYS A 450 -23.47 0.03 4.04
CA LYS A 450 -23.53 -0.73 2.78
C LYS A 450 -23.32 -2.21 3.05
N THR A 451 -24.02 -3.09 2.35
CA THR A 451 -23.73 -4.53 2.39
C THR A 451 -23.07 -4.97 1.09
N LEU A 452 -21.86 -5.50 1.17
CA LEU A 452 -21.22 -6.17 0.04
C LEU A 452 -21.69 -7.63 0.02
N LYS A 453 -22.34 -8.02 -1.07
CA LYS A 453 -22.63 -9.42 -1.41
C LYS A 453 -21.58 -9.91 -2.40
N VAL A 454 -20.96 -11.04 -2.07
CA VAL A 454 -19.95 -11.70 -2.90
C VAL A 454 -20.42 -13.09 -3.28
N THR A 455 -20.47 -13.38 -4.58
CA THR A 455 -20.67 -14.74 -5.10
C THR A 455 -19.35 -15.27 -5.62
N VAL A 456 -18.92 -16.45 -5.17
CA VAL A 456 -17.75 -17.15 -5.70
C VAL A 456 -18.27 -18.25 -6.62
N TYR A 457 -18.21 -18.03 -7.94
CA TYR A 457 -18.68 -19.03 -8.90
C TYR A 457 -17.67 -20.17 -9.02
N MET A 458 -16.47 -19.85 -9.50
CA MET A 458 -15.47 -20.86 -9.82
C MET A 458 -14.06 -20.28 -9.92
N GLY A 459 -13.05 -21.14 -10.02
CA GLY A 459 -11.66 -20.77 -10.30
C GLY A 459 -11.05 -21.63 -11.40
N ASP A 460 -10.09 -21.06 -12.13
CA ASP A 460 -9.39 -21.75 -13.22
C ASP A 460 -7.96 -21.20 -13.38
N GLY A 461 -7.11 -21.92 -14.11
CA GLY A 461 -5.76 -21.52 -14.52
C GLY A 461 -4.62 -22.25 -13.81
N TRP A 462 -4.88 -22.95 -12.70
CA TRP A 462 -3.84 -23.66 -11.95
C TRP A 462 -3.19 -24.78 -12.76
N SER A 463 -3.97 -25.56 -13.50
CA SER A 463 -3.44 -26.63 -14.35
C SER A 463 -2.60 -26.12 -15.53
N THR A 464 -2.74 -24.84 -15.88
CA THR A 464 -1.97 -24.18 -16.94
C THR A 464 -0.65 -23.64 -16.39
N ASP A 465 -0.69 -23.01 -15.21
CA ASP A 465 0.46 -22.33 -14.63
C ASP A 465 1.37 -23.27 -13.83
N PHE A 466 0.81 -24.34 -13.26
CA PHE A 466 1.51 -25.26 -12.38
C PHE A 466 1.59 -26.67 -12.93
N LYS A 467 2.64 -27.38 -12.51
CA LYS A 467 2.73 -28.81 -12.74
C LYS A 467 1.58 -29.52 -12.02
N LYS A 468 1.13 -30.61 -12.61
CA LYS A 468 0.04 -31.43 -12.08
C LYS A 468 0.23 -31.90 -10.63
N THR A 469 1.48 -32.06 -10.19
CA THR A 469 1.85 -32.50 -8.83
C THR A 469 2.35 -31.36 -7.94
N HIS A 470 1.99 -30.12 -8.27
CA HIS A 470 2.51 -28.95 -7.56
C HIS A 470 1.93 -28.82 -6.15
N PHE A 471 0.63 -29.06 -6.02
CA PHE A 471 -0.04 -29.04 -4.73
C PHE A 471 -0.03 -30.46 -4.15
N ASP A 472 -0.73 -31.38 -4.81
CA ASP A 472 -0.76 -32.78 -4.40
C ASP A 472 0.12 -33.71 -5.24
N ALA A 473 0.88 -34.57 -4.58
CA ALA A 473 1.71 -35.56 -5.26
C ALA A 473 0.88 -36.66 -5.97
N TYR A 474 -0.31 -36.97 -5.47
CA TYR A 474 -1.06 -38.19 -5.79
C TYR A 474 -2.52 -37.97 -6.23
N SER A 475 -2.99 -36.74 -6.20
CA SER A 475 -4.37 -36.29 -6.47
C SER A 475 -4.38 -34.92 -7.16
N PRO A 476 -5.48 -34.52 -7.82
CA PRO A 476 -5.75 -33.11 -8.06
C PRO A 476 -5.99 -32.36 -6.74
N PRO A 477 -5.86 -31.03 -6.74
CA PRO A 477 -5.98 -30.22 -5.52
C PRO A 477 -7.41 -30.16 -4.96
N ASP A 478 -7.48 -29.92 -3.65
CA ASP A 478 -8.67 -29.78 -2.80
C ASP A 478 -8.93 -28.29 -2.48
N PHE A 479 -9.25 -27.50 -3.51
CA PHE A 479 -9.29 -26.05 -3.36
C PHE A 479 -10.50 -25.51 -2.58
N TYR A 480 -10.22 -24.45 -1.82
CA TYR A 480 -11.26 -23.59 -1.24
C TYR A 480 -10.82 -22.13 -1.11
N VAL A 481 -11.80 -21.22 -1.01
CA VAL A 481 -11.56 -19.78 -0.95
C VAL A 481 -11.82 -19.25 0.46
N LYS A 482 -10.82 -18.59 1.06
CA LYS A 482 -10.96 -17.78 2.28
C LYS A 482 -11.11 -16.31 1.91
N MET A 483 -12.18 -15.68 2.38
CA MET A 483 -12.44 -14.24 2.25
C MET A 483 -12.39 -13.57 3.61
N ARG A 484 -11.76 -12.40 3.69
CA ARG A 484 -11.69 -11.59 4.91
C ARG A 484 -11.86 -10.12 4.57
N ILE A 485 -12.69 -9.44 5.35
CA ILE A 485 -12.70 -7.97 5.40
C ILE A 485 -11.63 -7.52 6.40
N ALA A 486 -10.74 -6.64 5.94
CA ALA A 486 -9.93 -5.77 6.79
C ALA A 486 -10.52 -4.35 6.68
N GLY A 487 -10.48 -3.57 7.75
CA GLY A 487 -11.17 -2.30 7.82
C GLY A 487 -11.27 -1.86 9.28
N VAL A 488 -12.25 -1.02 9.58
CA VAL A 488 -12.61 -0.69 10.96
C VAL A 488 -12.97 -1.95 11.76
N PRO A 489 -12.71 -2.02 13.08
CA PRO A 489 -12.95 -3.23 13.88
C PRO A 489 -14.35 -3.84 13.71
N ALA A 490 -15.38 -3.01 13.62
CA ALA A 490 -16.77 -3.43 13.43
C ALA A 490 -17.03 -4.20 12.11
N ASP A 491 -16.22 -3.97 11.08
CA ASP A 491 -16.40 -4.56 9.74
C ASP A 491 -15.57 -5.83 9.54
N VAL A 492 -14.66 -6.16 10.48
CA VAL A 492 -13.75 -7.30 10.35
C VAL A 492 -14.51 -8.62 10.43
N THR A 493 -14.62 -9.31 9.30
CA THR A 493 -15.26 -10.63 9.22
C THR A 493 -14.49 -11.60 8.34
N LYS A 494 -14.70 -12.90 8.55
CA LYS A 494 -14.08 -14.01 7.80
C LYS A 494 -15.16 -14.95 7.29
N LYS A 495 -15.03 -15.37 6.04
CA LYS A 495 -15.89 -16.36 5.38
C LYS A 495 -15.02 -17.34 4.61
N LYS A 496 -15.51 -18.56 4.39
CA LYS A 496 -14.86 -19.54 3.51
C LYS A 496 -15.90 -20.33 2.73
N THR A 497 -15.54 -20.76 1.53
CA THR A 497 -16.31 -21.75 0.77
C THR A 497 -16.14 -23.14 1.36
N LYS A 498 -16.93 -24.10 0.87
CA LYS A 498 -16.64 -25.52 1.02
C LYS A 498 -15.31 -25.88 0.34
N ILE A 499 -14.72 -26.97 0.83
CA ILE A 499 -13.58 -27.64 0.19
C ILE A 499 -14.15 -28.52 -0.92
N LEU A 500 -13.52 -28.46 -2.10
CA LEU A 500 -13.88 -29.28 -3.25
C LEU A 500 -12.73 -30.23 -3.53
N GLU A 501 -12.93 -31.50 -3.19
CA GLU A 501 -11.90 -32.55 -3.28
C GLU A 501 -11.62 -32.96 -4.73
N ASP A 502 -10.34 -33.23 -5.02
CA ASP A 502 -9.81 -33.75 -6.28
C ASP A 502 -10.27 -32.92 -7.52
N ASP A 503 -10.41 -31.58 -7.40
CA ASP A 503 -10.94 -30.70 -8.45
C ASP A 503 -10.02 -29.50 -8.76
N SER A 504 -9.28 -29.61 -9.87
CA SER A 504 -8.40 -28.53 -10.37
C SER A 504 -9.12 -27.36 -11.03
N MET A 505 -10.45 -27.45 -11.23
CA MET A 505 -11.31 -26.40 -11.79
C MET A 505 -12.58 -26.26 -10.92
N PRO A 506 -12.42 -25.82 -9.66
CA PRO A 506 -13.48 -25.83 -8.67
C PRO A 506 -14.64 -24.89 -9.05
N VAL A 507 -15.88 -25.39 -8.94
CA VAL A 507 -17.12 -24.61 -9.05
C VAL A 507 -17.82 -24.61 -7.68
N TRP A 508 -17.69 -23.52 -6.94
CA TRP A 508 -18.25 -23.38 -5.59
C TRP A 508 -19.73 -22.94 -5.61
N ASP A 509 -20.06 -21.94 -6.43
CA ASP A 509 -21.39 -21.31 -6.54
C ASP A 509 -21.97 -20.77 -5.21
N GLU A 510 -21.11 -20.34 -4.29
CA GLU A 510 -21.47 -19.89 -2.94
C GLU A 510 -21.58 -18.37 -2.82
N GLU A 511 -22.47 -17.92 -1.93
CA GLU A 511 -22.78 -16.50 -1.71
C GLU A 511 -22.55 -16.09 -0.26
N PHE A 512 -21.99 -14.89 -0.07
CA PHE A 512 -21.61 -14.36 1.24
C PHE A 512 -22.01 -12.89 1.36
N LEU A 513 -22.46 -12.50 2.54
CA LEU A 513 -22.80 -11.12 2.88
C LEU A 513 -21.78 -10.53 3.86
N PHE A 514 -21.42 -9.29 3.60
CA PHE A 514 -20.48 -8.48 4.37
C PHE A 514 -21.14 -7.12 4.66
N PRO A 515 -21.83 -6.95 5.81
CA PRO A 515 -22.31 -5.65 6.24
C PRO A 515 -21.13 -4.75 6.63
N LEU A 516 -21.10 -3.52 6.13
CA LEU A 516 -20.00 -2.57 6.31
C LEU A 516 -20.51 -1.24 6.85
N THR A 517 -19.94 -0.82 7.97
CA THR A 517 -20.16 0.48 8.61
C THR A 517 -19.31 1.56 7.95
N VAL A 518 -18.07 1.24 7.54
CA VAL A 518 -17.13 2.17 6.88
C VAL A 518 -16.56 1.51 5.61
N PRO A 519 -17.38 1.31 4.57
CA PRO A 519 -16.97 0.63 3.34
C PRO A 519 -15.83 1.34 2.59
N GLU A 520 -15.62 2.63 2.80
CA GLU A 520 -14.53 3.41 2.20
C GLU A 520 -13.12 2.99 2.66
N LEU A 521 -13.01 2.40 3.85
CA LEU A 521 -11.74 1.89 4.40
C LEU A 521 -11.68 0.35 4.38
N ALA A 522 -12.70 -0.31 3.85
CA ALA A 522 -12.77 -1.77 3.82
C ALA A 522 -11.98 -2.36 2.65
N LEU A 523 -11.18 -3.39 2.94
CA LEU A 523 -10.43 -4.18 1.99
C LEU A 523 -10.91 -5.63 2.02
N LEU A 524 -11.29 -6.18 0.87
CA LEU A 524 -11.62 -7.58 0.69
C LEU A 524 -10.36 -8.37 0.31
N ARG A 525 -9.82 -9.12 1.27
CA ARG A 525 -8.72 -10.06 1.02
C ARG A 525 -9.27 -11.43 0.68
N ILE A 526 -8.83 -11.97 -0.45
CA ILE A 526 -9.25 -13.27 -0.99
C ILE A 526 -8.01 -14.15 -1.06
N ARG A 527 -8.10 -15.39 -0.58
CA ARG A 527 -7.03 -16.39 -0.69
C ARG A 527 -7.62 -17.72 -1.13
N VAL A 528 -6.95 -18.38 -2.05
CA VAL A 528 -7.22 -19.78 -2.37
C VAL A 528 -6.17 -20.63 -1.69
N LEU A 529 -6.62 -21.71 -1.07
CA LEU A 529 -5.79 -22.68 -0.40
C LEU A 529 -6.18 -24.07 -0.90
N ASP A 530 -5.19 -24.95 -0.94
CA ASP A 530 -5.39 -26.37 -1.12
C ASP A 530 -5.42 -27.06 0.24
N TYR A 531 -6.50 -27.78 0.54
CA TYR A 531 -6.66 -28.44 1.82
C TYR A 531 -5.85 -29.74 1.85
N ASP A 532 -5.07 -29.93 2.91
CA ASP A 532 -4.27 -31.13 3.11
C ASP A 532 -4.61 -31.69 4.50
N ASP A 533 -5.08 -32.94 4.55
CA ASP A 533 -5.48 -33.63 5.77
C ASP A 533 -4.28 -34.20 6.56
N VAL A 534 -3.11 -34.31 5.91
CA VAL A 534 -1.87 -34.83 6.49
C VAL A 534 -0.94 -33.72 6.97
N SER A 535 -0.88 -32.58 6.27
CA SER A 535 -0.01 -31.48 6.67
C SER A 535 -0.63 -30.54 7.70
N VAL A 536 0.22 -29.85 8.47
CA VAL A 536 -0.21 -28.86 9.48
C VAL A 536 -0.73 -27.58 8.82
N LYS A 537 -0.46 -27.38 7.53
CA LYS A 537 -0.74 -26.12 6.84
C LYS A 537 -1.08 -26.36 5.37
N ASP A 538 -2.33 -26.02 5.03
CA ASP A 538 -2.85 -25.91 3.68
C ASP A 538 -1.88 -25.19 2.72
N ASP A 539 -1.72 -25.77 1.53
CA ASP A 539 -0.87 -25.23 0.48
C ASP A 539 -1.49 -23.98 -0.15
N PHE A 540 -0.63 -23.10 -0.63
CA PHE A 540 -1.04 -21.78 -1.09
C PHE A 540 -1.37 -21.75 -2.58
N GLY A 541 -2.66 -21.61 -2.91
CA GLY A 541 -3.16 -21.52 -4.29
C GLY A 541 -3.17 -20.12 -4.90
N GLY A 542 -3.02 -19.06 -4.09
CA GLY A 542 -2.99 -17.68 -4.56
C GLY A 542 -3.76 -16.70 -3.68
N GLN A 543 -3.56 -15.40 -3.90
CA GLN A 543 -4.31 -14.36 -3.19
C GLN A 543 -4.53 -13.10 -4.01
N THR A 544 -5.46 -12.28 -3.54
CA THR A 544 -5.60 -10.88 -3.95
C THR A 544 -6.16 -10.07 -2.78
N CYS A 545 -6.04 -8.75 -2.87
CA CYS A 545 -6.63 -7.82 -1.91
C CYS A 545 -7.23 -6.66 -2.71
N LEU A 546 -8.52 -6.39 -2.51
CA LEU A 546 -9.28 -5.44 -3.32
C LEU A 546 -9.93 -4.39 -2.41
N PRO A 547 -9.83 -3.10 -2.75
CA PRO A 547 -10.52 -2.03 -2.05
C PRO A 547 -12.03 -2.13 -2.31
N VAL A 548 -12.83 -2.30 -1.27
CA VAL A 548 -14.26 -2.57 -1.42
C VAL A 548 -14.97 -1.41 -2.11
N TRP A 549 -14.60 -0.17 -1.79
CA TRP A 549 -15.24 1.02 -2.35
C TRP A 549 -15.04 1.19 -3.86
N GLU A 550 -14.01 0.57 -4.44
CA GLU A 550 -13.74 0.64 -5.89
C GLU A 550 -14.09 -0.63 -6.65
N LEU A 551 -14.66 -1.65 -5.99
CA LEU A 551 -15.10 -2.86 -6.67
C LEU A 551 -16.18 -2.51 -7.70
N ARG A 552 -15.96 -2.99 -8.93
CA ARG A 552 -16.98 -2.97 -9.97
C ARG A 552 -18.03 -4.03 -9.66
N SER A 553 -19.30 -3.63 -9.73
CA SER A 553 -20.43 -4.55 -9.53
C SER A 553 -20.51 -5.60 -10.65
N GLY A 554 -21.31 -6.65 -10.47
CA GLY A 554 -21.48 -7.70 -11.47
C GLY A 554 -20.39 -8.77 -11.44
N ILE A 555 -20.34 -9.58 -12.50
CA ILE A 555 -19.49 -10.77 -12.62
C ILE A 555 -18.13 -10.37 -13.17
N ARG A 556 -17.05 -10.60 -12.43
CA ARG A 556 -15.68 -10.12 -12.71
C ARG A 556 -14.66 -11.25 -12.67
N ALA A 557 -13.64 -11.15 -13.53
CA ALA A 557 -12.46 -11.99 -13.51
C ALA A 557 -11.44 -11.45 -12.52
N VAL A 558 -11.28 -12.13 -11.38
CA VAL A 558 -10.41 -11.71 -10.29
C VAL A 558 -9.06 -12.44 -10.40
N PRO A 559 -7.99 -11.78 -10.85
CA PRO A 559 -6.67 -12.41 -10.94
C PRO A 559 -6.08 -12.68 -9.56
N LEU A 560 -5.37 -13.80 -9.44
CA LEU A 560 -4.62 -14.17 -8.26
C LEU A 560 -3.13 -13.95 -8.45
N TYR A 561 -2.45 -13.84 -7.32
CA TYR A 561 -1.05 -13.52 -7.20
C TYR A 561 -0.38 -14.48 -6.23
N ASP A 562 0.93 -14.63 -6.35
CA ASP A 562 1.73 -15.44 -5.46
C ASP A 562 1.94 -14.78 -4.07
N SER A 563 2.89 -15.29 -3.28
CA SER A 563 3.23 -14.71 -1.99
C SER A 563 4.02 -13.41 -2.09
N GLU A 564 4.76 -13.21 -3.19
CA GLU A 564 5.68 -12.10 -3.43
C GLU A 564 4.98 -10.87 -4.04
N GLY A 565 3.77 -11.08 -4.59
CA GLY A 565 2.98 -10.03 -5.22
C GLY A 565 2.98 -10.10 -6.75
N GLU A 566 3.53 -11.16 -7.34
CA GLU A 566 3.57 -11.34 -8.79
C GLU A 566 2.27 -11.98 -9.28
N LYS A 567 1.74 -11.46 -10.39
CA LYS A 567 0.47 -11.93 -10.96
C LYS A 567 0.68 -13.31 -11.58
N PHE A 568 -0.18 -14.27 -11.26
CA PHE A 568 -0.22 -15.53 -12.00
C PHE A 568 -0.65 -15.29 -13.45
N LYS A 569 -0.16 -16.12 -14.37
CA LYS A 569 -0.37 -15.92 -15.81
C LYS A 569 -1.82 -16.20 -16.18
N SER A 570 -2.37 -17.29 -15.65
CA SER A 570 -3.69 -17.79 -16.03
C SER A 570 -4.65 -17.89 -14.84
N VAL A 571 -4.15 -17.93 -13.60
CA VAL A 571 -4.99 -18.19 -12.42
C VAL A 571 -5.94 -17.03 -12.10
N LYS A 572 -7.25 -17.29 -12.14
CA LYS A 572 -8.31 -16.32 -11.84
C LYS A 572 -9.50 -16.97 -11.15
N LEU A 573 -10.23 -16.18 -10.37
CA LEU A 573 -11.56 -16.53 -9.87
C LEU A 573 -12.62 -15.78 -10.68
N LEU A 574 -13.74 -16.43 -10.97
CA LEU A 574 -14.95 -15.74 -11.44
C LEU A 574 -15.85 -15.45 -10.25
N MET A 575 -16.07 -14.17 -9.98
CA MET A 575 -16.79 -13.73 -8.79
C MET A 575 -17.84 -12.68 -9.15
N ARG A 576 -18.95 -12.61 -8.42
CA ARG A 576 -19.90 -11.50 -8.49
C ARG A 576 -19.73 -10.58 -7.29
N PHE A 577 -19.75 -9.27 -7.53
CA PHE A 577 -19.86 -8.27 -6.49
C PHE A 577 -21.18 -7.52 -6.64
N GLU A 578 -21.97 -7.47 -5.57
CA GLU A 578 -23.22 -6.72 -5.53
C GLU A 578 -23.24 -5.88 -4.27
N PHE A 579 -23.73 -4.64 -4.39
CA PHE A 579 -23.90 -3.77 -3.25
C PHE A 579 -25.39 -3.62 -2.96
N VAL A 580 -25.80 -4.13 -1.80
CA VAL A 580 -27.20 -4.21 -1.33
C VAL A 580 -27.46 -3.23 -0.20
#